data_AF-A0A960BDS4-F1
#
_entry.id   AF-A0A960BDS4-F1
#
_cell.length_a   1.000
_cell.length_b   1.000
_cell.length_c   1.000
_cell.angle_alpha   90.00
_cell.angle_beta   90.00
_cell.angle_gamma   90.00
#
_symmetry.space_group_name_H-M   'P 1'
#
loop_
_entity.id
_entity.type
_entity.pdbx_description
1 polymer ?
#
loop_
_entity_poly.entity_id
_entity_poly.type
_entity_poly.pdbx_seq_one_letter_code
_entity_poly.pdbx_strand_id
1 'polypeptide(L)'
;DSAIASAASRMTTAAAGRSCIEMGSRRTHEEAAVAAARAAYLCGFTATSNLAARQRYGVPTAGTSAHSFTLLHDSEAEAFRAQVSSLGRGTTLLVDTYDIEEAVRLGVETAGPELGAVRIDSGDLGVLAVRVRQQLDALGATRTRILVTSDLDEFAIAALRAAPVDGY
;
A
#
# COMPACT_ATOMS: atom_id res chain seq x y z
N ASP A 1 -7.60 3.62 23.72
CA ASP A 1 -8.32 3.10 22.52
C ASP A 1 -9.16 4.14 21.80
N SER A 2 -9.90 5.02 22.49
CA SER A 2 -10.72 6.06 21.82
C SER A 2 -9.93 6.99 20.89
N ALA A 3 -8.68 7.32 21.21
CA ALA A 3 -7.85 8.18 20.34
C ALA A 3 -7.58 7.54 18.97
N ILE A 4 -7.21 6.25 18.94
CA ILE A 4 -6.97 5.50 17.69
C ILE A 4 -8.27 5.35 16.90
N ALA A 5 -9.36 4.99 17.58
CA ALA A 5 -10.68 4.88 16.97
C ALA A 5 -11.13 6.21 16.32
N SER A 6 -10.96 7.33 17.01
CA SER A 6 -11.28 8.65 16.48
C SER A 6 -10.41 9.03 15.27
N ALA A 7 -9.10 8.75 15.31
CA ALA A 7 -8.23 9.03 14.17
C ALA A 7 -8.60 8.17 12.95
N ALA A 8 -8.79 6.87 13.15
CA ALA A 8 -9.19 5.94 12.10
C ALA A 8 -10.54 6.32 11.47
N SER A 9 -11.50 6.79 12.28
CA SER A 9 -12.80 7.27 11.78
C SER A 9 -12.65 8.52 10.89
N ARG A 10 -11.80 9.49 11.27
CA ARG A 10 -11.53 10.68 10.45
C ARG A 10 -10.83 10.31 9.13
N MET A 11 -9.83 9.44 9.18
CA MET A 11 -9.12 8.95 7.99
C MET A 11 -10.04 8.17 7.05
N THR A 12 -10.88 7.28 7.58
CA THR A 12 -11.88 6.53 6.77
C THR A 12 -12.87 7.49 6.10
N THR A 13 -13.30 8.53 6.81
CA THR A 13 -14.19 9.56 6.26
C THR A 13 -13.51 10.32 5.14
N ALA A 14 -12.25 10.73 5.32
CA ALA A 14 -11.44 11.39 4.30
C ALA A 14 -11.20 10.51 3.07
N ALA A 15 -11.02 9.20 3.25
CA ALA A 15 -10.78 8.24 2.18
C ALA A 15 -11.99 8.03 1.25
N ALA A 16 -13.19 8.48 1.64
CA ALA A 16 -14.39 8.50 0.82
C ALA A 16 -14.69 7.16 0.10
N GLY A 17 -14.56 6.05 0.85
CA GLY A 17 -14.83 4.69 0.36
C GLY A 17 -13.61 3.97 -0.23
N ARG A 18 -12.47 4.64 -0.40
CA ARG A 18 -11.18 4.00 -0.69
C ARG A 18 -10.67 3.26 0.53
N SER A 19 -9.96 2.16 0.30
CA SER A 19 -9.45 1.29 1.35
C SER A 19 -8.34 1.98 2.15
N CYS A 20 -8.38 1.87 3.48
CA CYS A 20 -7.28 2.25 4.38
C CYS A 20 -6.74 1.00 5.09
N ILE A 21 -5.42 0.82 5.11
CA ILE A 21 -4.74 -0.32 5.73
C ILE A 21 -3.87 0.15 6.90
N GLU A 22 -3.98 -0.52 8.05
CA GLU A 22 -3.21 -0.17 9.24
C GLU A 22 -1.79 -0.79 9.18
N MET A 23 -0.75 0.05 9.18
CA MET A 23 0.65 -0.38 9.07
C MET A 23 1.60 0.25 10.11
N GLY A 24 1.06 0.80 11.20
CA GLY A 24 1.76 1.56 12.23
C GLY A 24 2.41 0.71 13.34
N SER A 25 2.32 -0.62 13.27
CA SER A 25 2.86 -1.52 14.30
C SER A 25 4.35 -1.29 14.59
N ARG A 26 5.17 -0.92 13.59
CA ARG A 26 6.61 -0.65 13.76
C ARG A 26 6.93 0.59 14.60
N ARG A 27 5.94 1.46 14.86
CA ARG A 27 6.08 2.70 15.65
C ARG A 27 5.31 2.65 16.97
N THR A 28 4.68 1.51 17.26
CA THR A 28 3.80 1.33 18.41
C THR A 28 4.36 0.21 19.29
N HIS A 29 4.24 0.35 20.60
CA HIS A 29 4.61 -0.72 21.53
C HIS A 29 3.89 -2.03 21.15
N GLU A 30 4.57 -3.16 21.19
CA GLU A 30 4.11 -4.44 20.63
C GLU A 30 2.70 -4.88 21.08
N GLU A 31 2.40 -4.83 22.38
CA GLU A 31 1.05 -5.13 22.88
C GLU A 31 0.00 -4.06 22.48
N ALA A 32 0.40 -2.78 22.43
CA ALA A 32 -0.49 -1.70 22.00
C ALA A 32 -0.78 -1.75 20.49
N ALA A 33 0.17 -2.22 19.67
CA ALA A 33 0.02 -2.32 18.23
C ALA A 33 -1.13 -3.25 17.84
N VAL A 34 -1.30 -4.36 18.57
CA VAL A 34 -2.38 -5.32 18.34
C VAL A 34 -3.76 -4.70 18.66
N ALA A 35 -3.85 -3.97 19.78
CA ALA A 35 -5.07 -3.24 20.14
C ALA A 35 -5.38 -2.09 19.16
N ALA A 36 -4.35 -1.36 18.73
CA ALA A 36 -4.48 -0.27 17.77
C ALA A 36 -4.96 -0.75 16.40
N ALA A 37 -4.38 -1.84 15.87
CA ALA A 37 -4.81 -2.49 14.64
C ALA A 37 -6.30 -2.88 14.67
N ARG A 38 -6.73 -3.48 15.79
CA ARG A 38 -8.14 -3.83 16.01
C ARG A 38 -9.03 -2.59 16.06
N ALA A 39 -8.63 -1.55 16.81
CA ALA A 39 -9.40 -0.32 16.94
C ALA A 39 -9.56 0.39 15.58
N ALA A 40 -8.49 0.46 14.78
CA ALA A 40 -8.55 1.03 13.44
C ALA A 40 -9.51 0.26 12.53
N TYR A 41 -9.46 -1.08 12.55
CA TYR A 41 -10.36 -1.93 11.79
C TYR A 41 -11.84 -1.73 12.15
N LEU A 42 -12.17 -1.66 13.45
CA LEU A 42 -13.52 -1.39 13.92
C LEU A 42 -14.06 -0.02 13.47
N CYS A 43 -13.17 0.91 13.13
CA CYS A 43 -13.50 2.27 12.71
C CYS A 43 -13.42 2.49 11.19
N GLY A 44 -13.28 1.41 10.42
CA GLY A 44 -13.44 1.45 8.96
C GLY A 44 -12.18 1.20 8.13
N PHE A 45 -11.02 1.00 8.76
CA PHE A 45 -9.87 0.43 8.06
C PHE A 45 -10.22 -0.98 7.61
N THR A 46 -9.75 -1.40 6.43
CA THR A 46 -10.17 -2.66 5.80
C THR A 46 -9.27 -3.83 6.15
N ALA A 47 -8.02 -3.55 6.52
CA ALA A 47 -7.01 -4.56 6.87
C ALA A 47 -5.91 -3.97 7.78
N THR A 48 -5.04 -4.86 8.28
CA THR A 48 -3.82 -4.52 9.02
C THR A 48 -2.62 -5.33 8.52
N SER A 49 -1.41 -4.81 8.70
CA SER A 49 -0.17 -5.60 8.56
C SER A 49 0.13 -6.48 9.78
N ASN A 50 -0.59 -6.30 10.90
CA ASN A 50 -0.32 -6.98 12.17
C ASN A 50 -0.92 -8.39 12.22
N LEU A 51 -0.08 -9.41 12.06
CA LEU A 51 -0.51 -10.81 12.09
C LEU A 51 -1.05 -11.26 13.45
N ALA A 52 -0.59 -10.68 14.56
CA ALA A 52 -1.12 -10.99 15.89
C ALA A 52 -2.55 -10.46 16.06
N ALA A 53 -2.90 -9.32 15.44
CA ALA A 53 -4.28 -8.83 15.42
C ALA A 53 -5.21 -9.77 14.62
N ARG A 54 -4.73 -10.35 13.51
CA ARG A 54 -5.46 -11.41 12.79
C ARG A 54 -5.66 -12.64 13.66
N GLN A 55 -4.60 -13.11 14.31
CA GLN A 55 -4.65 -14.30 15.15
C GLN A 55 -5.61 -14.13 16.34
N ARG A 56 -5.53 -13.00 17.05
CA ARG A 56 -6.33 -12.75 18.27
C ARG A 56 -7.77 -12.32 17.97
N TYR A 57 -7.99 -11.55 16.91
CA TYR A 57 -9.28 -10.86 16.67
C TYR A 57 -9.87 -11.06 15.28
N GLY A 58 -9.20 -11.81 14.41
CA GLY A 58 -9.69 -12.10 13.08
C GLY A 58 -9.57 -10.97 12.05
N VAL A 59 -8.96 -9.84 12.39
CA VAL A 59 -8.79 -8.68 11.50
C VAL A 59 -8.12 -9.10 10.18
N PRO A 60 -8.69 -8.81 8.98
CA PRO A 60 -8.07 -9.12 7.71
C PRO A 60 -6.66 -8.54 7.58
N THR A 61 -5.75 -9.27 6.93
CA THR A 61 -4.36 -8.85 6.78
C THR A 61 -4.01 -8.49 5.35
N ALA A 62 -3.19 -7.45 5.18
CA ALA A 62 -2.67 -7.04 3.90
C ALA A 62 -1.22 -6.52 4.04
N GLY A 63 -0.44 -6.67 2.99
CA GLY A 63 0.97 -6.29 2.92
C GLY A 63 1.74 -7.31 2.08
N THR A 64 2.64 -6.83 1.22
CA THR A 64 3.40 -7.70 0.32
C THR A 64 4.89 -7.67 0.65
N SER A 65 5.61 -6.65 0.20
CA SER A 65 7.06 -6.50 0.39
C SER A 65 7.42 -5.12 0.94
N ALA A 66 8.64 -5.01 1.47
CA ALA A 66 9.25 -3.76 1.93
C ALA A 66 10.51 -3.48 1.09
N HIS A 67 11.08 -2.28 1.17
CA HIS A 67 12.30 -1.94 0.43
C HIS A 67 13.46 -2.92 0.70
N SER A 68 13.58 -3.44 1.93
CA SER A 68 14.60 -4.43 2.29
C SER A 68 14.50 -5.72 1.47
N PHE A 69 13.31 -6.10 1.00
CA PHE A 69 13.14 -7.24 0.11
C PHE A 69 13.75 -6.96 -1.26
N THR A 70 13.50 -5.78 -1.84
CA THR A 70 14.10 -5.38 -3.12
C THR A 70 15.62 -5.28 -3.00
N LEU A 71 16.11 -4.64 -1.93
CA LEU A 71 17.55 -4.44 -1.67
C LEU A 71 18.33 -5.73 -1.39
N LEU A 72 17.65 -6.84 -1.08
CA LEU A 72 18.28 -8.14 -0.89
C LEU A 72 18.68 -8.82 -2.21
N HIS A 73 18.07 -8.41 -3.33
CA HIS A 73 18.33 -8.98 -4.64
C HIS A 73 19.37 -8.17 -5.41
N ASP A 74 20.05 -8.78 -6.38
CA ASP A 74 21.07 -8.11 -7.19
C ASP A 74 20.47 -7.05 -8.14
N SER A 75 19.16 -7.14 -8.41
CA SER A 75 18.41 -6.15 -9.18
C SER A 75 16.93 -6.07 -8.79
N GLU A 76 16.29 -4.93 -9.07
CA GLU A 76 14.86 -4.74 -8.85
C GLU A 76 14.02 -5.70 -9.72
N ALA A 77 14.48 -6.02 -10.94
CA ALA A 77 13.85 -7.00 -11.81
C ALA A 77 13.86 -8.43 -11.22
N GLU A 78 14.93 -8.82 -10.52
CA GLU A 78 14.97 -10.09 -9.78
C GLU A 78 13.99 -10.10 -8.61
N ALA A 79 13.95 -9.03 -7.83
CA ALA A 79 13.00 -8.92 -6.72
C ALA A 79 11.55 -9.04 -7.20
N PHE A 80 11.17 -8.34 -8.28
CA PHE A 80 9.82 -8.43 -8.84
C PHE A 80 9.51 -9.83 -9.37
N ARG A 81 10.44 -10.48 -10.08
CA ARG A 81 10.26 -11.86 -10.54
C ARG A 81 10.06 -12.83 -9.38
N ALA A 82 10.87 -12.71 -8.32
CA ALA A 82 10.75 -13.53 -7.13
C ALA A 82 9.40 -13.34 -6.43
N GLN A 83 8.95 -12.10 -6.28
CA GLN A 83 7.68 -11.78 -5.65
C GLN A 83 6.48 -12.27 -6.48
N VAL A 84 6.46 -12.00 -7.78
CA VAL A 84 5.37 -12.43 -8.69
C VAL A 84 5.31 -13.96 -8.77
N SER A 85 6.46 -14.65 -8.77
CA SER A 85 6.49 -16.12 -8.75
C SER A 85 5.92 -16.69 -7.45
N SER A 86 6.10 -15.99 -6.33
CA SER A 86 5.68 -16.46 -5.01
C SER A 86 4.22 -16.12 -4.68
N LEU A 87 3.78 -14.91 -5.05
CA LEU A 87 2.48 -14.34 -4.66
C LEU A 87 1.48 -14.26 -5.82
N GLY A 88 1.94 -14.53 -7.04
CA GLY A 88 1.16 -14.40 -8.26
C GLY A 88 1.09 -12.96 -8.80
N ARG A 89 0.51 -12.83 -9.99
CA ARG A 89 0.42 -11.57 -10.75
C ARG A 89 -0.44 -10.50 -10.05
N GLY A 90 -1.40 -10.92 -9.23
CA GLY A 90 -2.28 -10.05 -8.45
C GLY A 90 -1.61 -9.35 -7.25
N THR A 91 -0.29 -9.48 -7.09
CA THR A 91 0.48 -8.83 -6.01
C THR A 91 0.51 -7.30 -6.15
N THR A 92 0.89 -6.64 -5.06
CA THR A 92 1.30 -5.23 -5.01
C THR A 92 2.83 -5.15 -5.04
N LEU A 93 3.41 -4.47 -6.04
CA LEU A 93 4.86 -4.21 -6.11
C LEU A 93 5.21 -2.84 -5.55
N LEU A 94 6.27 -2.74 -4.74
CA LEU A 94 6.81 -1.46 -4.25
C LEU A 94 7.74 -0.87 -5.30
N VAL A 95 7.41 0.30 -5.83
CA VAL A 95 8.04 0.83 -7.06
C VAL A 95 8.95 2.04 -6.84
N ASP A 96 9.16 2.50 -5.62
CA ASP A 96 9.96 3.68 -5.32
C ASP A 96 11.26 3.35 -4.57
N THR A 97 11.86 2.19 -4.84
CA THR A 97 13.16 1.84 -4.25
C THR A 97 14.31 2.57 -4.96
N TYR A 98 14.24 2.71 -6.29
CA TYR A 98 15.27 3.39 -7.08
C TYR A 98 14.68 4.47 -8.00
N ASP A 99 14.08 4.07 -9.12
CA ASP A 99 13.41 4.95 -10.08
C ASP A 99 12.01 4.43 -10.38
N ILE A 100 10.99 5.27 -10.16
CA ILE A 100 9.60 4.87 -10.26
C ILE A 100 9.19 4.53 -11.69
N GLU A 101 9.70 5.25 -12.68
CA GLU A 101 9.32 5.01 -14.07
C GLU A 101 9.87 3.66 -14.53
N GLU A 102 11.14 3.39 -14.24
CA GLU A 102 11.74 2.10 -14.58
C GLU A 102 11.11 0.95 -13.78
N ALA A 103 10.83 1.13 -12.49
CA ALA A 103 10.20 0.12 -11.66
C ALA A 103 8.78 -0.23 -12.14
N VAL A 104 7.96 0.75 -12.53
CA VAL A 104 6.62 0.48 -13.09
C VAL A 104 6.73 -0.28 -14.41
N ARG A 105 7.68 0.08 -15.27
CA ARG A 105 7.94 -0.61 -16.54
C ARG A 105 8.32 -2.08 -16.28
N LEU A 106 9.28 -2.33 -15.39
CA LEU A 106 9.74 -3.66 -15.00
C LEU A 106 8.63 -4.47 -14.34
N GLY A 107 7.80 -3.84 -13.50
CA GLY A 107 6.67 -4.48 -12.82
C GLY A 107 5.63 -4.99 -13.83
N VAL A 108 5.26 -4.18 -14.82
CA VAL A 108 4.34 -4.60 -15.89
C VAL A 108 4.99 -5.59 -16.85
N GLU A 109 6.29 -5.49 -17.16
CA GLU A 109 6.99 -6.50 -17.95
C GLU A 109 6.98 -7.86 -17.24
N THR A 110 7.18 -7.87 -15.92
CA THR A 110 7.28 -9.08 -15.11
C THR A 110 5.91 -9.73 -14.86
N ALA A 111 4.91 -8.93 -14.48
CA ALA A 111 3.58 -9.42 -14.12
C ALA A 111 2.58 -9.33 -15.29
N GLY A 112 2.92 -8.70 -16.41
CA GLY A 112 2.00 -8.36 -17.50
C GLY A 112 0.89 -7.35 -17.10
N PRO A 113 -0.10 -7.11 -17.98
CA PRO A 113 -1.17 -6.13 -17.76
C PRO A 113 -2.17 -6.50 -16.64
N GLU A 114 -1.98 -7.67 -16.01
CA GLU A 114 -2.78 -8.14 -14.87
C GLU A 114 -2.11 -7.88 -13.52
N LEU A 115 -1.04 -7.08 -13.49
CA LEU A 115 -0.42 -6.63 -12.25
C LEU A 115 -1.50 -6.09 -11.29
N GLY A 116 -1.55 -6.63 -10.07
CA GLY A 116 -2.62 -6.30 -9.13
C GLY A 116 -2.59 -4.85 -8.65
N ALA A 117 -1.40 -4.40 -8.23
CA ALA A 117 -1.18 -3.02 -7.81
C ALA A 117 0.31 -2.62 -7.83
N VAL A 118 0.55 -1.32 -7.80
CA VAL A 118 1.84 -0.72 -7.43
C VAL A 118 1.67 0.07 -6.13
N ARG A 119 2.73 0.14 -5.31
CA ARG A 119 2.78 0.94 -4.08
C ARG A 119 3.89 1.98 -4.17
N ILE A 120 3.55 3.23 -3.82
CA ILE A 120 4.48 4.36 -3.71
C ILE A 120 4.51 4.79 -2.25
N ASP A 121 5.70 4.83 -1.62
CA ASP A 121 5.87 5.12 -0.19
C ASP A 121 6.50 6.50 0.11
N SER A 122 6.97 7.20 -0.93
CA SER A 122 7.76 8.43 -0.81
C SER A 122 7.55 9.43 -1.96
N GLY A 123 8.03 10.66 -1.76
CA GLY A 123 7.94 11.75 -2.74
C GLY A 123 6.59 12.50 -2.72
N ASP A 124 6.33 13.29 -3.76
CA ASP A 124 5.03 13.94 -3.96
C ASP A 124 4.02 12.92 -4.50
N LEU A 125 3.34 12.23 -3.57
CA LEU A 125 2.42 11.13 -3.87
C LEU A 125 1.31 11.52 -4.85
N GLY A 126 0.82 12.76 -4.81
CA GLY A 126 -0.24 13.22 -5.70
C GLY A 126 0.22 13.32 -7.15
N VAL A 127 1.36 13.98 -7.36
CA VAL A 127 1.99 14.12 -8.68
C VAL A 127 2.44 12.76 -9.22
N LEU A 128 3.09 11.96 -8.36
CA LEU A 128 3.59 10.64 -8.73
C LEU A 128 2.46 9.68 -9.10
N ALA A 129 1.34 9.66 -8.36
CA ALA A 129 0.19 8.83 -8.70
C ALA A 129 -0.36 9.14 -10.11
N VAL A 130 -0.44 10.42 -10.49
CA VAL A 130 -0.88 10.81 -11.84
C VAL A 130 0.08 10.30 -12.92
N ARG A 131 1.39 10.48 -12.71
CA ARG A 131 2.42 10.00 -13.66
C ARG A 131 2.40 8.48 -13.80
N VAL A 132 2.35 7.77 -12.67
CA VAL A 132 2.28 6.30 -12.65
C VAL A 132 1.01 5.79 -13.32
N ARG A 133 -0.14 6.45 -13.10
CA ARG A 133 -1.39 6.08 -13.79
C ARG A 133 -1.24 6.18 -15.31
N GLN A 134 -0.72 7.29 -15.81
CA GLN A 134 -0.48 7.50 -17.24
C GLN A 134 0.45 6.44 -17.82
N GLN A 135 1.52 6.10 -17.09
CA GLN A 135 2.47 5.09 -17.53
C GLN A 135 1.86 3.68 -17.55
N LEU A 136 1.14 3.28 -16.48
CA LEU A 136 0.43 2.00 -16.43
C LEU A 136 -0.57 1.88 -17.58
N ASP A 137 -1.28 2.96 -17.91
CA ASP A 137 -2.24 2.98 -19.02
C ASP A 137 -1.55 2.85 -20.38
N ALA A 138 -0.42 3.53 -20.59
CA ALA A 138 0.39 3.40 -21.79
C ALA A 138 0.96 1.99 -21.97
N LEU A 139 1.24 1.28 -20.87
CA LEU A 139 1.69 -0.11 -20.86
C LEU A 139 0.54 -1.13 -20.94
N GLY A 140 -0.72 -0.67 -21.07
CA GLY A 140 -1.91 -1.53 -21.16
C GLY A 140 -2.38 -2.12 -19.81
N ALA A 141 -1.77 -1.73 -18.71
CA ALA A 141 -2.06 -2.21 -17.35
C ALA A 141 -3.14 -1.34 -16.66
N THR A 142 -4.21 -1.02 -17.39
CA THR A 142 -5.26 -0.04 -17.02
C THR A 142 -6.06 -0.40 -15.75
N ARG A 143 -6.01 -1.66 -15.32
CA ARG A 143 -6.68 -2.14 -14.09
C ARG A 143 -5.75 -2.26 -12.88
N THR A 144 -4.45 -2.04 -13.05
CA THR A 144 -3.47 -2.08 -11.97
C THR A 144 -3.78 -0.97 -10.98
N ARG A 145 -3.98 -1.28 -9.71
CA ARG A 145 -4.29 -0.27 -8.69
C ARG A 145 -3.06 0.51 -8.25
N ILE A 146 -3.24 1.73 -7.78
CA ILE A 146 -2.20 2.56 -7.18
C ILE A 146 -2.50 2.69 -5.69
N LEU A 147 -1.65 2.08 -4.86
CA LEU A 147 -1.66 2.26 -3.42
C LEU A 147 -0.58 3.25 -3.03
N VAL A 148 -0.87 4.09 -2.05
CA VAL A 148 0.13 5.02 -1.51
C VAL A 148 0.24 4.81 -0.02
N THR A 149 1.45 4.73 0.48
CA THR A 149 1.74 4.67 1.91
C THR A 149 2.71 5.80 2.25
N SER A 150 2.64 6.35 3.47
CA SER A 150 3.62 7.27 4.04
C SER A 150 3.13 7.69 5.44
N ASP A 151 3.57 8.84 5.93
CA ASP A 151 3.01 9.55 7.09
C ASP A 151 1.64 10.19 6.78
N LEU A 152 0.68 9.37 6.35
CA LEU A 152 -0.65 9.81 5.95
C LEU A 152 -1.56 10.03 7.16
N ASP A 153 -2.15 11.23 7.26
CA ASP A 153 -3.26 11.55 8.13
C ASP A 153 -4.53 11.86 7.32
N GLU A 154 -5.63 12.22 7.99
CA GLU A 154 -6.88 12.59 7.33
C GLU A 154 -6.76 13.76 6.34
N PHE A 155 -5.81 14.69 6.54
CA PHE A 155 -5.60 15.84 5.67
C PHE A 155 -4.84 15.44 4.41
N ALA A 156 -3.78 14.64 4.56
CA ALA A 156 -3.02 14.07 3.45
C ALA A 156 -3.92 13.17 2.57
N ILE A 157 -4.73 12.30 3.20
CA ILE A 157 -5.71 11.47 2.49
C ILE A 157 -6.72 12.34 1.73
N ALA A 158 -7.26 13.39 2.37
CA ALA A 158 -8.20 14.30 1.73
C ALA A 158 -7.59 15.01 0.50
N ALA A 159 -6.32 15.43 0.59
CA ALA A 159 -5.60 16.05 -0.52
C ALA A 159 -5.39 15.08 -1.70
N LEU A 160 -5.17 13.79 -1.42
CA LEU A 160 -4.97 12.74 -2.42
C LEU A 160 -6.28 12.28 -3.09
N ARG A 161 -7.45 12.77 -2.68
CA ARG A 161 -8.74 12.36 -3.28
C ARG A 161 -8.83 12.64 -4.78
N ALA A 162 -8.25 13.74 -5.23
CA ALA A 162 -8.23 14.12 -6.64
C ALA A 162 -7.22 13.33 -7.48
N ALA A 163 -6.26 12.65 -6.83
CA ALA A 163 -5.28 11.81 -7.49
C ALA A 163 -5.85 10.41 -7.79
N PRO A 164 -5.33 9.70 -8.82
CA PRO A 164 -5.74 8.35 -9.18
C PRO A 164 -5.17 7.30 -8.22
N VAL A 165 -5.50 7.44 -6.94
CA VAL A 165 -5.12 6.53 -5.85
C VAL A 165 -6.31 5.65 -5.50
N ASP A 166 -6.09 4.34 -5.37
CA ASP A 166 -7.12 3.35 -5.08
C ASP A 166 -7.20 2.98 -3.59
N GLY A 167 -6.14 3.25 -2.82
CA GLY A 167 -6.09 2.98 -1.39
C GLY A 167 -4.85 3.55 -0.69
N TYR A 168 -4.94 3.55 0.63
CA TYR A 168 -3.99 4.14 1.58
C TYR A 168 -3.50 3.10 2.60
#